data_AF-A0A7J7CWN6-F1
#
_entry.id   AF-A0A7J7CWN6-F1
#
_cell.length_a   1.000
_cell.length_b   1.000
_cell.length_c   1.000
_cell.angle_alpha   90.00
_cell.angle_beta   90.00
_cell.angle_gamma   90.00
#
_symmetry.space_group_name_H-M   'P 1'
#
loop_
_entity.id
_entity.type
_entity.pdbx_description
1 polymer ?
#
loop_
_entity_poly.entity_id
_entity_poly.type
_entity_poly.pdbx_seq_one_letter_code
_entity_poly.pdbx_strand_id
1 'polypeptide(L)'
;MGEWWKADPIRVVRQATRTGAAPNISDAYTINGQPGDLYNCSRNDTVIVPINTGDTNLLRVINAALNQELFFTIANHKFTVVGADAAYLKPFTTSVLMLGPGQTTDVLIKGEWWDANPMDVARDSIRTGGSPNISDAYTINGQPGDLYNCSDKGL
;
A
#
# COMPACT_ATOMS: atom_id res chain seq x y z
N MET A 1 -2.92 -5.20 6.35
CA MET A 1 -3.17 -3.95 7.11
C MET A 1 -3.68 -4.34 8.48
N GLY A 2 -3.36 -3.58 9.52
CA GLY A 2 -3.79 -3.87 10.88
C GLY A 2 -3.76 -2.64 11.77
N GLU A 3 -4.04 -2.86 13.05
CA GLU A 3 -4.02 -1.86 14.10
C GLU A 3 -3.07 -2.28 15.22
N TRP A 4 -2.47 -1.31 15.90
CA TRP A 4 -1.52 -1.52 16.99
C TRP A 4 -1.86 -0.63 18.18
N TRP A 5 -1.81 -1.20 19.38
CA TRP A 5 -1.97 -0.48 20.65
C TRP A 5 -0.71 -0.67 21.50
N LYS A 6 -0.28 0.38 22.18
CA LYS A 6 0.71 0.29 23.27
C LYS A 6 0.13 -0.42 24.49
N ALA A 7 -1.17 -0.26 24.72
CA ALA A 7 -1.90 -1.00 25.73
C ALA A 7 -2.18 -2.44 25.28
N ASP A 8 -2.29 -3.36 26.23
CA ASP A 8 -2.77 -4.72 25.96
C ASP A 8 -4.15 -4.68 25.28
N PRO A 9 -4.30 -5.21 24.05
CA PRO A 9 -5.57 -5.21 23.34
C PRO A 9 -6.72 -5.86 24.12
N ILE A 10 -6.44 -6.87 24.95
CA ILE A 10 -7.45 -7.50 25.81
C ILE A 10 -7.95 -6.52 26.88
N ARG A 11 -7.10 -5.62 27.36
CA ARG A 11 -7.53 -4.55 28.28
C ARG A 11 -8.41 -3.53 27.56
N VAL A 12 -8.06 -3.16 26.33
CA VAL A 12 -8.87 -2.23 25.50
C VAL A 12 -10.28 -2.78 25.31
N VAL A 13 -10.39 -4.06 24.92
CA VAL A 13 -11.69 -4.73 24.75
C VAL A 13 -12.44 -4.83 26.09
N ARG A 14 -11.79 -5.28 27.17
CA ARG A 14 -12.45 -5.40 28.49
C ARG A 14 -12.95 -4.06 29.02
N GLN A 15 -12.25 -2.96 28.77
CA GLN A 15 -12.69 -1.63 29.17
C GLN A 15 -13.95 -1.23 28.40
N ALA A 16 -13.97 -1.43 27.08
CA ALA A 16 -15.16 -1.19 26.25
C ALA A 16 -16.35 -2.02 26.75
N THR A 17 -16.16 -3.32 27.00
CA THR A 17 -17.22 -4.19 27.51
C THR A 17 -17.77 -3.74 28.87
N ARG A 18 -16.92 -3.29 29.79
CA ARG A 18 -17.33 -2.85 31.13
C ARG A 18 -18.08 -1.52 31.13
N THR A 19 -17.67 -0.61 30.26
CA THR A 19 -18.22 0.76 30.21
C THR A 19 -19.40 0.89 29.26
N GLY A 20 -19.54 -0.02 28.29
CA GLY A 20 -20.46 0.10 27.17
C GLY A 20 -20.03 1.14 26.13
N ALA A 21 -18.88 1.79 26.30
CA ALA A 21 -18.33 2.74 25.35
C ALA A 21 -17.57 2.02 24.21
N ALA A 22 -17.28 2.77 23.13
CA ALA A 22 -16.44 2.27 22.05
C ALA A 22 -15.02 1.95 22.55
N PRO A 23 -14.33 0.96 21.94
CA PRO A 23 -12.92 0.71 22.20
C PRO A 23 -12.06 1.95 21.94
N ASN A 24 -10.98 2.10 22.71
CA ASN A 24 -9.99 3.14 22.45
C ASN A 24 -9.40 2.97 21.03
N ILE A 25 -9.23 4.08 20.32
CA ILE A 25 -8.54 4.11 19.04
C ILE A 25 -7.13 3.54 19.17
N SER A 26 -6.65 2.92 18.09
CA SER A 26 -5.29 2.39 18.01
C SER A 26 -4.24 3.50 18.05
N ASP A 27 -3.04 3.16 18.53
CA ASP A 27 -1.89 4.06 18.53
C ASP A 27 -1.28 4.17 17.12
N ALA A 28 -1.44 3.14 16.28
CA ALA A 28 -0.99 3.14 14.89
C ALA A 28 -1.76 2.14 14.02
N TYR A 29 -1.87 2.46 12.73
CA TYR A 29 -2.13 1.47 11.69
C TYR A 29 -0.82 0.85 11.20
N THR A 30 -0.90 -0.38 10.72
CA THR A 30 0.29 -1.12 10.26
C THR A 30 0.10 -1.74 8.89
N ILE A 31 1.19 -1.80 8.12
CA ILE A 31 1.34 -2.63 6.93
C ILE A 31 2.33 -3.74 7.31
N ASN A 32 1.95 -5.01 7.16
CA ASN A 32 2.73 -6.18 7.58
C ASN A 32 3.35 -6.06 8.99
N GLY A 33 2.60 -5.50 9.94
CA GLY A 33 3.01 -5.36 11.34
C GLY A 33 3.85 -4.12 11.66
N GLN A 34 4.21 -3.31 10.66
CA GLN A 34 5.03 -2.11 10.86
C GLN A 34 4.21 -0.82 10.65
N PRO A 35 4.32 0.18 11.54
CA PRO A 35 3.57 1.44 11.43
C PRO A 35 3.91 2.30 10.21
N GLY A 36 5.16 2.25 9.76
CA GLY A 36 5.65 3.05 8.63
C GLY A 36 6.31 4.38 9.04
N ASP A 37 6.62 5.21 8.05
CA ASP A 37 7.48 6.40 8.19
C ASP A 37 6.91 7.53 9.03
N LEU A 38 5.58 7.60 9.17
CA LEU A 38 4.89 8.75 9.77
C LEU A 38 4.69 8.63 11.28
N TYR A 39 5.00 7.48 11.88
CA TYR A 39 4.94 7.28 13.32
C TYR A 39 6.32 7.44 13.95
N ASN A 40 6.36 7.91 15.20
CA ASN A 40 7.61 8.01 15.95
C ASN A 40 8.22 6.63 16.13
N CYS A 41 9.55 6.55 15.94
CA CYS A 41 10.37 5.36 16.18
C CYS A 41 10.14 4.18 15.22
N SER A 42 9.44 4.35 14.09
CA SER A 42 9.12 3.25 13.16
C SER A 42 9.72 3.37 11.75
N ARG A 43 10.28 4.52 11.38
CA ARG A 43 10.79 4.77 10.02
C ARG A 43 11.82 3.75 9.54
N ASN A 44 12.71 3.30 10.42
CA ASN A 44 13.79 2.37 10.05
C ASN A 44 13.28 0.95 9.73
N ASP A 45 12.10 0.58 10.23
CA ASP A 45 11.52 -0.75 10.06
C ASP A 45 10.33 -0.74 9.08
N THR A 46 10.12 0.35 8.36
CA THR A 46 9.06 0.45 7.35
C THR A 46 9.19 -0.67 6.32
N VAL A 47 8.06 -1.30 6.00
CA VAL A 47 8.02 -2.43 5.07
C VAL A 47 8.31 -1.94 3.65
N ILE A 48 9.37 -2.50 3.08
CA ILE A 48 9.78 -2.27 1.68
C ILE A 48 9.55 -3.57 0.91
N VAL A 49 8.84 -3.47 -0.21
CA VAL A 49 8.61 -4.58 -1.13
C VAL A 49 9.21 -4.20 -2.49
N PRO A 50 10.36 -4.77 -2.88
CA PRO A 50 10.97 -4.48 -4.16
C PRO A 50 10.15 -5.09 -5.29
N ILE A 51 10.01 -4.35 -6.38
CA ILE A 51 9.37 -4.78 -7.62
C ILE A 51 10.33 -4.50 -8.78
N ASN A 52 10.38 -5.37 -9.77
CA ASN A 52 11.14 -5.08 -10.98
C ASN A 52 10.27 -4.35 -12.00
N THR A 53 10.94 -3.63 -12.88
CA THR A 53 10.35 -2.96 -14.02
C THR A 53 9.73 -3.96 -15.00
N GLY A 54 8.50 -3.66 -15.42
CA GLY A 54 7.74 -4.46 -16.39
C GLY A 54 7.09 -5.70 -15.80
N ASP A 55 7.47 -6.11 -14.58
CA ASP A 55 6.88 -7.26 -13.90
C ASP A 55 5.45 -6.96 -13.46
N THR A 56 4.61 -7.99 -13.52
CA THR A 56 3.27 -7.96 -12.92
C THR A 56 3.31 -8.73 -11.61
N ASN A 57 3.00 -8.04 -10.51
CA ASN A 57 3.08 -8.57 -9.16
C ASN A 57 1.68 -8.74 -8.58
N LEU A 58 1.43 -9.89 -7.95
CA LEU A 58 0.19 -10.16 -7.22
C LEU A 58 0.35 -9.72 -5.76
N LEU A 59 -0.46 -8.74 -5.35
CA LEU A 59 -0.60 -8.33 -3.96
C LEU A 59 -1.88 -8.92 -3.38
N ARG A 60 -1.75 -9.60 -2.24
CA ARG A 60 -2.87 -10.08 -1.45
C ARG A 60 -3.12 -9.11 -0.31
N VAL A 61 -4.07 -8.21 -0.51
CA VAL A 61 -4.39 -7.16 0.47
C VAL A 61 -5.37 -7.74 1.47
N ILE A 62 -4.98 -7.76 2.74
CA ILE A 62 -5.78 -8.30 3.84
C ILE A 62 -6.01 -7.20 4.85
N ASN A 63 -7.26 -6.94 5.23
CA ASN A 63 -7.55 -6.10 6.39
C ASN A 63 -7.69 -6.98 7.64
N ALA A 64 -6.65 -6.96 8.48
CA ALA A 64 -6.59 -7.62 9.78
C ALA A 64 -6.74 -6.61 10.94
N ALA A 65 -7.26 -5.40 10.68
CA ALA A 65 -7.67 -4.46 11.71
C ALA A 65 -8.86 -5.03 12.51
N LEU A 66 -9.07 -4.51 13.72
CA LEU A 66 -10.14 -5.00 14.60
C LEU A 66 -11.46 -4.30 14.33
N ASN A 67 -11.45 -2.99 14.06
CA ASN A 67 -12.67 -2.19 14.11
C ASN A 67 -12.95 -1.32 12.88
N GLN A 68 -12.01 -1.16 11.94
CA GLN A 68 -12.12 -0.13 10.91
C GLN A 68 -11.97 -0.65 9.49
N GLU A 69 -12.81 -0.11 8.61
CA GLU A 69 -12.64 -0.19 7.16
C GLU A 69 -11.46 0.70 6.77
N LEU A 70 -10.57 0.18 5.92
CA LEU A 70 -9.35 0.86 5.52
C LEU A 70 -9.31 1.06 4.01
N PHE A 71 -8.86 2.25 3.62
CA PHE A 71 -8.53 2.56 2.23
C PHE A 71 -7.06 2.25 1.98
N PHE A 72 -6.78 1.51 0.91
CA PHE A 72 -5.42 1.16 0.49
C PHE A 72 -5.15 1.69 -0.92
N THR A 73 -4.00 2.35 -1.09
CA THR A 73 -3.52 2.83 -2.38
C THR A 73 -1.99 2.74 -2.44
N ILE A 74 -1.45 2.62 -3.64
CA ILE A 74 -0.02 2.73 -3.92
C ILE A 74 0.14 3.92 -4.84
N ALA A 75 0.97 4.89 -4.43
CA ALA A 75 1.19 6.10 -5.21
C ALA A 75 1.57 5.75 -6.65
N ASN A 76 0.92 6.43 -7.61
CA ASN A 76 1.14 6.28 -9.05
C ASN A 76 0.93 4.86 -9.63
N HIS A 77 0.27 3.95 -8.90
CA HIS A 77 -0.05 2.61 -9.40
C HIS A 77 -1.56 2.38 -9.43
N LYS A 78 -2.02 1.72 -10.49
CA LYS A 78 -3.38 1.18 -10.55
C LYS A 78 -3.37 -0.29 -10.19
N PHE A 79 -4.49 -0.74 -9.62
CA PHE A 79 -4.75 -2.11 -9.25
C PHE A 79 -5.70 -2.74 -10.25
N THR A 80 -5.35 -3.91 -10.76
CA THR A 80 -6.32 -4.79 -11.42
C THR A 80 -6.80 -5.80 -10.39
N VAL A 81 -8.02 -5.62 -9.89
CA VAL A 81 -8.64 -6.53 -8.93
C VAL A 81 -9.05 -7.80 -9.66
N VAL A 82 -8.61 -8.95 -9.16
CA VAL A 82 -8.85 -10.27 -9.79
C VAL A 82 -9.58 -11.24 -8.86
N GLY A 83 -9.62 -10.98 -7.56
CA GLY A 83 -10.33 -11.81 -6.61
C GLY A 83 -10.64 -11.09 -5.29
N ALA A 84 -11.65 -11.59 -4.59
CA ALA A 84 -11.99 -11.18 -3.23
C ALA A 84 -12.47 -12.39 -2.43
N ASP A 85 -12.05 -12.50 -1.17
CA ASP A 85 -12.48 -13.55 -0.22
C ASP A 85 -12.41 -14.97 -0.80
N ALA A 86 -11.25 -15.29 -1.40
CA ALA A 86 -10.94 -16.55 -2.07
C ALA A 86 -11.84 -16.90 -3.28
N ALA A 87 -12.60 -15.94 -3.81
CA ALA A 87 -13.36 -16.07 -5.03
C ALA A 87 -12.81 -15.16 -6.15
N TYR A 88 -12.70 -15.70 -7.36
CA TYR A 88 -12.31 -14.91 -8.53
C TYR A 88 -13.44 -13.95 -8.92
N LEU A 89 -13.04 -12.75 -9.32
CA LEU A 89 -13.94 -11.71 -9.81
C LEU A 89 -13.69 -11.46 -11.29
N LYS A 90 -14.69 -10.87 -11.97
CA LYS A 90 -14.46 -10.27 -13.28
C LYS A 90 -13.44 -9.14 -13.10
N PRO A 91 -12.27 -9.16 -13.78
CA PRO A 91 -11.25 -8.17 -13.53
C PRO A 91 -11.71 -6.75 -13.80
N PHE A 92 -11.37 -5.83 -12.90
CA PHE A 92 -11.60 -4.40 -13.06
C PHE A 92 -10.45 -3.60 -12.47
N THR A 93 -10.29 -2.36 -12.94
CA THR A 93 -9.15 -1.50 -12.55
C THR A 93 -9.60 -0.37 -11.63
N THR A 94 -8.86 -0.12 -10.56
CA THR A 94 -9.07 0.98 -9.60
C THR A 94 -7.73 1.50 -9.08
N SER A 95 -7.68 2.72 -8.55
CA SER A 95 -6.49 3.28 -7.86
C SER A 95 -6.56 3.15 -6.33
N VAL A 96 -7.72 2.77 -5.80
CA VAL A 96 -7.98 2.64 -4.37
C VAL A 96 -8.81 1.40 -4.11
N LEU A 97 -8.46 0.70 -3.03
CA LEU A 97 -9.26 -0.38 -2.45
C LEU A 97 -9.87 0.11 -1.15
N MET A 98 -11.06 -0.39 -0.83
CA MET A 98 -11.71 -0.24 0.47
C MET A 98 -11.96 -1.65 0.99
N LEU A 99 -11.42 -2.00 2.15
CA LEU A 99 -11.58 -3.32 2.75
C LEU A 99 -12.10 -3.17 4.18
N GLY A 100 -13.16 -3.90 4.51
CA GLY A 100 -13.60 -4.08 5.88
C GLY A 100 -12.76 -5.11 6.65
N PRO A 101 -12.78 -5.09 7.99
CA PRO A 101 -12.10 -6.10 8.80
C PRO A 101 -12.44 -7.53 8.37
N GLY A 102 -11.41 -8.35 8.18
CA GLY A 102 -11.53 -9.74 7.73
C GLY A 102 -11.60 -9.94 6.22
N GLN A 103 -11.84 -8.90 5.42
CA GLN A 103 -11.88 -9.01 3.97
C GLN A 103 -10.48 -9.12 3.37
N THR A 104 -10.42 -9.81 2.23
CA THR A 104 -9.23 -9.99 1.41
C THR A 104 -9.50 -9.60 -0.03
N THR A 105 -8.53 -8.99 -0.69
CA THR A 105 -8.61 -8.63 -2.10
C THR A 105 -7.29 -8.94 -2.78
N ASP A 106 -7.36 -9.71 -3.86
CA ASP A 106 -6.23 -10.07 -4.70
C ASP A 106 -6.14 -9.07 -5.86
N VAL A 107 -5.01 -8.35 -5.94
CA VAL A 107 -4.79 -7.33 -6.97
C VAL A 107 -3.48 -7.55 -7.69
N LEU A 108 -3.51 -7.36 -9.01
CA LEU A 108 -2.31 -7.26 -9.82
C LEU A 108 -1.88 -5.80 -9.89
N ILE A 109 -0.59 -5.57 -9.70
CA ILE A 109 0.07 -4.30 -9.97
C ILE A 109 1.13 -4.51 -11.03
N LYS A 110 1.34 -3.51 -11.89
CA LYS A 110 2.42 -3.54 -12.87
C LYS A 110 3.54 -2.63 -12.39
N GLY A 111 4.77 -3.11 -12.43
CA GLY A 111 5.97 -2.32 -12.13
C GLY A 111 6.28 -1.35 -13.26
N GLU A 112 5.34 -0.46 -13.56
CA GLU A 112 5.48 0.63 -14.51
C GLU A 112 5.31 1.95 -13.78
N TRP A 113 6.43 2.59 -13.47
CA TRP A 113 6.49 3.94 -12.92
C TRP A 113 7.53 4.75 -13.67
N TRP A 114 7.23 5.99 -14.03
CA TRP A 114 8.19 6.90 -14.66
C TRP A 114 8.45 8.06 -13.69
N ASP A 115 9.72 8.38 -13.42
CA ASP A 115 10.11 9.60 -12.70
C ASP A 115 9.85 10.86 -13.55
N ALA A 116 9.65 10.67 -14.86
CA ALA A 116 9.21 11.70 -15.79
C ALA A 116 7.68 11.83 -15.84
N ASN A 117 7.20 13.03 -16.16
CA ASN A 117 5.77 13.28 -16.40
C ASN A 117 5.25 12.25 -17.44
N PRO A 118 4.21 11.45 -17.11
CA PRO A 118 3.70 10.42 -18.01
C PRO A 118 3.27 10.95 -19.39
N MET A 119 2.82 12.21 -19.46
CA MET A 119 2.47 12.86 -20.73
C MET A 119 3.69 13.16 -21.59
N ASP A 120 4.84 13.44 -20.97
CA ASP A 120 6.08 13.69 -21.70
C ASP A 120 6.68 12.36 -22.20
N VAL A 121 6.61 11.30 -21.39
CA VAL A 121 6.97 9.93 -21.80
C VAL A 121 6.12 9.46 -22.98
N ALA A 122 4.80 9.63 -22.88
CA ALA A 122 3.87 9.26 -23.96
C ALA A 122 4.07 10.13 -25.21
N ARG A 123 4.36 11.43 -25.06
CA ARG A 123 4.64 12.33 -26.18
C ARG A 123 5.93 11.93 -26.89
N ASP A 124 6.95 11.51 -26.15
CA ASP A 124 8.21 11.05 -26.73
C ASP A 124 8.09 9.70 -27.42
N SER A 125 7.30 8.76 -26.89
CA SER A 125 7.04 7.49 -27.59
C SER A 125 6.29 7.73 -28.91
N ILE A 126 5.30 8.63 -28.92
CA ILE A 126 4.57 9.02 -30.14
C ILE A 126 5.50 9.72 -31.13
N ARG A 127 6.38 10.60 -30.65
CA ARG A 127 7.33 11.36 -31.48
C ARG A 127 8.41 10.49 -32.11
N THR A 128 8.92 9.51 -31.36
CA THR A 128 10.04 8.67 -31.79
C THR A 128 9.59 7.40 -32.50
N GLY A 129 8.31 7.02 -32.38
CA GLY A 129 7.80 5.74 -32.87
C GLY A 129 8.35 4.52 -32.12
N GLY A 130 9.10 4.76 -31.03
CA GLY A 130 9.66 3.74 -30.16
C GLY A 130 8.73 3.42 -28.98
N SER A 131 9.02 2.32 -28.28
CA SER A 131 8.41 2.04 -26.99
C SER A 131 8.76 3.15 -25.99
N PRO A 132 7.89 3.45 -25.00
CA PRO A 132 8.24 4.30 -23.87
C PRO A 132 9.58 3.88 -23.25
N ASN A 133 10.31 4.84 -22.68
CA ASN A 133 11.53 4.52 -21.94
C ASN A 133 11.24 3.48 -20.84
N ILE A 134 12.23 2.63 -20.54
CA ILE A 134 12.16 1.63 -19.47
C ILE A 134 11.70 2.36 -18.20
N SER A 135 10.60 1.91 -17.60
CA SER A 135 10.05 2.53 -16.39
C SER A 135 11.03 2.41 -15.22
N ASP A 136 11.13 3.39 -14.35
CA ASP A 136 12.01 3.41 -13.17
C ASP A 136 11.39 2.66 -11.97
N ALA A 137 10.87 1.44 -12.15
CA ALA A 137 10.17 0.79 -11.04
C ALA A 137 11.15 0.22 -10.00
N TYR A 138 11.23 0.89 -8.84
CA TYR A 138 11.89 0.38 -7.62
C TYR A 138 11.17 0.71 -6.30
N THR A 139 9.87 1.07 -6.28
CA THR A 139 9.23 1.46 -5.01
C THR A 139 7.74 1.12 -4.91
N ILE A 140 7.36 0.57 -3.76
CA ILE A 140 6.00 0.66 -3.21
C ILE A 140 6.11 1.64 -2.03
N ASN A 141 5.35 2.74 -2.08
CA ASN A 141 5.29 3.89 -1.15
C ASN A 141 6.01 5.19 -1.57
N GLY A 142 6.41 5.34 -2.84
CA GLY A 142 6.79 6.65 -3.40
C GLY A 142 8.11 7.24 -2.88
N GLN A 143 8.90 6.46 -2.15
CA GLN A 143 10.30 6.78 -1.86
C GLN A 143 11.19 5.79 -2.61
N PRO A 144 12.08 6.24 -3.50
CA PRO A 144 13.22 5.44 -3.96
C PRO A 144 13.86 4.79 -2.75
N GLY A 145 14.13 3.49 -2.79
CA GLY A 145 14.87 2.86 -1.70
C GLY A 145 16.14 3.67 -1.39
N ASP A 146 16.62 3.54 -0.17
CA ASP A 146 17.87 4.03 0.42
C ASP A 146 19.14 3.84 -0.44
N LEU A 147 19.03 3.13 -1.56
CA LEU A 147 20.05 2.99 -2.60
C LEU A 147 20.12 4.16 -3.61
N TYR A 148 19.23 5.16 -3.52
CA TYR A 148 19.18 6.30 -4.44
C TYR A 148 19.36 7.65 -3.72
N ASN A 149 20.28 8.48 -4.23
CA ASN A 149 20.75 9.76 -3.68
C ASN A 149 19.65 10.80 -3.37
N CYS A 150 18.42 10.63 -3.85
CA CYS A 150 17.31 11.54 -3.60
C CYS A 150 16.53 11.23 -2.32
N SER A 151 16.69 10.04 -1.72
CA SER A 151 15.94 9.65 -0.50
C SER A 151 16.52 10.20 0.80
N ASP A 152 17.80 10.60 0.80
CA ASP A 152 18.45 11.31 1.92
C ASP A 152 17.98 12.76 2.06
N LYS A 153 17.39 13.32 1.00
CA LYS A 153 16.79 14.64 1.00
C LYS A 153 15.28 14.48 1.01
N GLY A 154 14.75 14.16 2.19
CA GLY A 154 13.32 14.27 2.44
C GLY A 154 12.78 15.61 1.91
N LEU A 155 11.55 15.57 1.40
CA LEU A 155 10.80 16.75 0.94
C LEU A 155 10.99 17.96 1.88
#